data_AF-A0A5P8K680-F1
#
_entry.id   AF-A0A5P8K680-F1
#
_cell.length_a   1.000
_cell.length_b   1.000
_cell.length_c   1.000
_cell.angle_alpha   90.00
_cell.angle_beta   90.00
_cell.angle_gamma   90.00
#
_symmetry.space_group_name_H-M   'P 1'
#
loop_
_entity.id
_entity.type
_entity.pdbx_description
1 polymer ?
#
loop_
_entity_poly.entity_id
_entity_poly.type
_entity_poly.pdbx_seq_one_letter_code
_entity_poly.pdbx_strand_id
1 'polypeptide(L)'
;MGSDLSLTHAFGRVWDEWQTMAARGEFTEQTLDKFGLLLRRSERYMHLRGAVVLDDVTADLAEDFVTARGRSRHGRVTDAAASTMLGRRSVLRIAFRTLRELGLSDTDPTRDIVLPSRPNGEVRPLVEGEVIDLRHHASFIDRPRRHGAAAALALAGGPSERLCRES
;
A
#
# COMPACT_ATOMS: atom_id res chain seq x y z
N MET A 1 -18.17 13.25 13.37
CA MET A 1 -18.35 14.52 12.63
C MET A 1 -17.59 14.30 11.34
N GLY A 2 -18.33 14.10 10.26
CA GLY A 2 -17.71 13.66 9.02
C GLY A 2 -16.86 14.76 8.41
N SER A 3 -15.68 14.42 7.89
CA SER A 3 -14.83 15.41 7.24
C SER A 3 -15.38 15.67 5.83
N ASP A 4 -15.93 16.86 5.59
CA ASP A 4 -16.26 17.36 4.23
C ASP A 4 -14.99 17.67 3.41
N LEU A 5 -13.86 17.03 3.76
CA LEU A 5 -12.57 17.23 3.14
C LEU A 5 -12.60 16.57 1.77
N SER A 6 -12.38 17.36 0.72
CA SER A 6 -12.26 16.85 -0.65
C SER A 6 -11.21 15.75 -0.73
N LEU A 7 -11.56 14.63 -1.37
CA LEU A 7 -10.66 13.49 -1.58
C LEU A 7 -9.40 13.89 -2.36
N THR A 8 -9.56 14.69 -3.41
CA THR A 8 -8.44 15.23 -4.20
C THR A 8 -7.52 16.09 -3.34
N HIS A 9 -8.08 16.96 -2.51
CA HIS A 9 -7.28 17.78 -1.62
C HIS A 9 -6.52 16.92 -0.61
N ALA A 10 -7.21 15.98 0.05
CA ALA A 10 -6.61 15.06 1.01
C ALA A 10 -5.44 14.26 0.40
N PHE A 11 -5.65 13.66 -0.78
CA PHE A 11 -4.60 12.89 -1.44
C PHE A 11 -3.47 13.76 -2.01
N GLY A 12 -3.77 15.02 -2.36
CA GLY A 12 -2.74 16.02 -2.65
C GLY A 12 -1.81 16.26 -1.46
N ARG A 13 -2.36 16.43 -0.25
CA ARG A 13 -1.57 16.59 0.98
C ARG A 13 -0.72 15.36 1.30
N VAL A 14 -1.24 14.16 1.08
CA VAL A 14 -0.46 12.91 1.22
C VAL A 14 0.71 12.88 0.24
N TRP A 15 0.48 13.26 -1.02
CA TRP A 15 1.52 13.32 -2.02
C TRP A 15 2.63 14.32 -1.66
N ASP A 16 2.27 15.51 -1.18
CA ASP A 16 3.23 16.51 -0.71
C ASP A 16 4.07 16.01 0.47
N GLU A 17 3.46 15.30 1.42
CA GLU A 17 4.18 14.70 2.54
C GLU A 17 5.15 13.61 2.06
N TRP A 18 4.74 12.75 1.13
CA TRP A 18 5.62 11.72 0.58
C TRP A 18 6.78 12.31 -0.23
N GLN A 19 6.57 13.42 -0.95
CA GLN A 19 7.66 14.16 -1.59
C GLN A 19 8.63 14.72 -0.53
N THR A 20 8.11 15.21 0.59
CA THR A 20 8.94 15.70 1.71
C THR A 20 9.75 14.56 2.35
N MET A 21 9.14 13.39 2.58
CA MET A 21 9.82 12.18 3.05
C MET A 21 10.92 11.73 2.08
N ALA A 22 10.67 11.78 0.76
CA ALA A 22 11.67 11.47 -0.25
C ALA A 22 12.84 12.46 -0.22
N ALA A 23 12.58 13.76 -0.08
CA ALA A 23 13.62 14.77 0.05
C ALA A 23 14.48 14.58 1.32
N ARG A 24 13.93 13.95 2.37
CA ARG A 24 14.66 13.55 3.59
C ARG A 24 15.39 12.21 3.47
N GLY A 25 15.24 11.51 2.35
CA GLY A 25 15.83 10.18 2.11
C GLY A 25 15.07 9.02 2.77
N GLU A 26 13.87 9.26 3.27
CA GLU A 26 13.01 8.22 3.87
C GLU A 26 12.34 7.36 2.79
N PHE A 27 12.06 7.96 1.63
CA PHE A 27 11.62 7.28 0.41
C PHE A 27 12.69 7.37 -0.69
N THR A 28 12.88 6.26 -1.42
CA THR A 28 13.59 6.32 -2.70
C THR A 28 12.70 6.93 -3.79
N GLU A 29 13.28 7.56 -4.80
CA GLU A 29 12.54 8.10 -5.96
C GLU A 29 11.68 7.03 -6.64
N GLN A 30 12.21 5.81 -6.78
CA GLN A 30 11.47 4.68 -7.35
C GLN A 30 10.24 4.29 -6.51
N THR A 31 10.35 4.34 -5.19
CA THR A 31 9.23 4.08 -4.27
C THR A 31 8.18 5.18 -4.41
N LEU A 32 8.61 6.44 -4.41
CA LEU A 32 7.74 7.61 -4.55
C LEU A 32 6.94 7.56 -5.86
N ASP A 33 7.60 7.30 -6.99
CA ASP A 33 6.96 7.21 -8.31
C ASP A 33 5.87 6.13 -8.33
N LYS A 34 6.20 4.94 -7.82
CA LYS A 34 5.26 3.83 -7.81
C LYS A 34 4.08 4.10 -6.88
N PHE A 35 4.33 4.69 -5.71
CA PHE A 35 3.30 5.02 -4.75
C PHE A 35 2.39 6.12 -5.29
N GLY A 36 2.94 7.17 -5.89
CA GLY A 36 2.20 8.23 -6.55
C GLY A 36 1.32 7.72 -7.69
N LEU A 37 1.82 6.80 -8.51
CA LEU A 37 1.01 6.18 -9.57
C LEU A 37 -0.20 5.42 -9.00
N LEU A 38 0.00 4.64 -7.92
CA LEU A 38 -1.08 3.90 -7.29
C LEU A 38 -2.06 4.81 -6.56
N LEU A 39 -1.58 5.88 -5.92
CA LEU A 39 -2.41 6.89 -5.24
C LEU A 39 -3.33 7.61 -6.23
N ARG A 40 -2.79 8.08 -7.35
CA ARG A 40 -3.61 8.69 -8.43
C ARG A 40 -4.60 7.70 -9.02
N ARG A 41 -4.22 6.42 -9.12
CA ARG A 41 -5.11 5.38 -9.63
C ARG A 41 -6.24 5.08 -8.64
N SER A 42 -5.98 5.05 -7.33
CA SER A 42 -7.03 4.90 -6.32
C SER A 42 -7.95 6.11 -6.31
N GLU A 43 -7.41 7.33 -6.36
CA GLU A 43 -8.20 8.56 -6.42
C GLU A 43 -9.19 8.53 -7.59
N ARG A 44 -8.68 8.23 -8.80
CA ARG A 44 -9.52 8.13 -9.99
C ARG A 44 -10.57 7.03 -9.85
N TYR A 45 -10.21 5.89 -9.26
CA TYR A 45 -11.15 4.80 -9.05
C TYR A 45 -12.28 5.20 -8.09
N MET A 46 -11.94 5.86 -6.98
CA MET A 46 -12.89 6.34 -5.97
C MET A 46 -13.85 7.38 -6.57
N HIS A 47 -13.35 8.35 -7.33
CA HIS A 47 -14.19 9.31 -8.06
C HIS A 47 -15.14 8.62 -9.05
N LEU A 48 -14.67 7.61 -9.79
CA LEU A 48 -15.53 6.84 -10.72
C LEU A 48 -16.63 6.05 -9.99
N ARG A 49 -16.46 5.80 -8.69
CA ARG A 49 -17.46 5.16 -7.82
C ARG A 49 -18.28 6.16 -7.01
N GLY A 50 -18.08 7.46 -7.23
CA GLY A 50 -18.87 8.54 -6.64
C GLY A 50 -18.31 9.14 -5.36
N ALA A 51 -17.15 8.70 -4.87
CA ALA A 51 -16.51 9.29 -3.70
C ALA A 51 -15.83 10.61 -4.07
N VAL A 52 -16.27 11.71 -3.43
CA VAL A 52 -15.79 13.08 -3.67
C VAL A 52 -15.19 13.68 -2.41
N VAL A 53 -15.70 13.30 -1.24
CA VAL A 53 -15.11 13.62 0.06
C VAL A 53 -14.40 12.40 0.66
N LEU A 54 -13.49 12.65 1.59
CA LEU A 54 -12.67 11.61 2.20
C LEU A 54 -13.53 10.58 2.95
N ASP A 55 -14.63 11.02 3.55
CA ASP A 55 -15.58 10.18 4.30
C ASP A 55 -16.40 9.24 3.40
N ASP A 56 -16.48 9.50 2.10
CA ASP A 56 -17.11 8.58 1.15
C ASP A 56 -16.28 7.31 0.93
N VAL A 57 -15.01 7.31 1.37
CA VAL A 57 -14.10 6.17 1.22
C VAL A 57 -14.36 5.13 2.30
N THR A 58 -15.34 4.28 2.05
CA THR A 58 -15.69 3.16 2.93
C THR A 58 -14.73 1.97 2.79
N ALA A 59 -14.80 1.04 3.74
CA ALA A 59 -14.04 -0.21 3.68
C ALA A 59 -14.38 -1.02 2.41
N ASP A 60 -15.66 -1.09 2.04
CA ASP A 60 -16.13 -1.77 0.83
C ASP A 60 -15.53 -1.14 -0.43
N LEU A 61 -15.49 0.20 -0.51
CA LEU A 61 -14.90 0.90 -1.65
C LEU A 61 -13.38 0.65 -1.73
N ALA A 62 -12.70 0.59 -0.59
CA ALA A 62 -11.28 0.27 -0.53
C ALA A 62 -11.01 -1.18 -0.94
N GLU A 63 -11.81 -2.15 -0.48
CA GLU A 63 -11.71 -3.56 -0.87
C GLU A 63 -11.98 -3.75 -2.36
N ASP A 64 -13.01 -3.10 -2.89
CA ASP A 64 -13.35 -3.10 -4.31
C ASP A 64 -12.18 -2.60 -5.17
N PHE A 65 -11.52 -1.52 -4.76
CA PHE A 65 -10.32 -1.03 -5.44
C PHE A 65 -9.18 -2.06 -5.38
N VAL A 66 -8.94 -2.64 -4.20
CA VAL A 66 -7.86 -3.60 -3.97
C VAL A 66 -8.03 -4.83 -4.86
N THR A 67 -9.25 -5.37 -4.93
CA THR A 67 -9.59 -6.58 -5.70
C THR A 67 -9.94 -6.30 -7.17
N ALA A 68 -10.14 -5.03 -7.56
CA ALA A 68 -10.56 -4.65 -8.91
C ALA A 68 -9.71 -5.32 -10.01
N ARG A 69 -10.41 -5.94 -10.97
CA ARG A 69 -9.80 -6.67 -12.08
C ARG A 69 -8.79 -5.81 -12.84
N GLY A 70 -7.67 -6.43 -13.17
CA GLY A 70 -6.62 -5.83 -13.99
C GLY A 70 -6.81 -6.13 -15.47
N ARG A 71 -6.16 -5.35 -16.33
CA ARG A 71 -5.87 -5.79 -17.69
C ARG A 71 -4.48 -6.42 -17.69
N SER A 72 -4.40 -7.66 -18.14
CA SER A 72 -3.13 -8.32 -18.44
C SER A 72 -2.40 -7.59 -19.56
N ARG A 73 -1.08 -7.79 -19.67
CA ARG A 73 -0.24 -7.25 -20.77
C ARG A 73 -0.77 -7.60 -22.16
N HIS A 74 -1.60 -8.64 -22.28
CA HIS A 74 -2.24 -9.09 -23.51
C HIS A 74 -3.69 -8.57 -23.67
N GLY A 75 -4.08 -7.53 -22.94
CA GLY A 75 -5.41 -6.90 -23.05
C GLY A 75 -6.57 -7.69 -22.42
N ARG A 76 -6.33 -8.92 -21.95
CA ARG A 76 -7.35 -9.72 -21.26
C ARG A 76 -7.67 -9.14 -19.89
N VAL A 77 -8.95 -8.98 -19.58
CA VAL A 77 -9.42 -8.69 -18.23
C VAL A 77 -9.23 -9.96 -17.41
N THR A 78 -8.42 -9.87 -16.36
CA THR A 78 -8.16 -10.98 -15.43
C THR A 78 -8.32 -10.49 -14.00
N ASP A 79 -8.57 -11.41 -13.08
CA ASP A 79 -8.54 -11.08 -11.66
C ASP A 79 -7.18 -10.50 -11.28
N ALA A 80 -7.20 -9.63 -10.26
CA ALA A 80 -5.99 -8.97 -9.80
C ALA A 80 -5.03 -10.04 -9.23
N ALA A 81 -3.77 -10.02 -9.68
CA ALA A 81 -2.75 -10.88 -9.08
C ALA A 81 -2.55 -10.51 -7.60
N ALA A 82 -2.25 -11.50 -6.74
CA ALA A 82 -2.04 -11.28 -5.30
C ALA A 82 -1.01 -10.17 -4.99
N SER A 83 0.08 -10.09 -5.76
CA SER A 83 1.07 -9.01 -5.64
C SER A 83 0.53 -7.62 -5.98
N THR A 84 -0.46 -7.54 -6.86
CA THR A 84 -1.15 -6.28 -7.20
C THR A 84 -2.12 -5.87 -6.10
N MET A 85 -2.89 -6.82 -5.56
CA MET A 85 -3.80 -6.56 -4.44
C MET A 85 -3.03 -6.07 -3.21
N LEU A 86 -1.94 -6.76 -2.86
CA LEU A 86 -1.01 -6.31 -1.82
C LEU A 86 -0.50 -4.89 -2.12
N GLY A 87 0.02 -4.66 -3.33
CA GLY A 87 0.42 -3.35 -3.84
C GLY A 87 -0.57 -2.22 -3.53
N ARG A 88 -1.83 -2.44 -3.90
CA ARG A 88 -2.92 -1.47 -3.72
C ARG A 88 -3.26 -1.26 -2.25
N ARG A 89 -3.39 -2.34 -1.47
CA ARG A 89 -3.77 -2.28 -0.06
C ARG A 89 -2.78 -1.44 0.73
N SER A 90 -1.48 -1.60 0.53
CA SER A 90 -0.52 -0.81 1.30
C SER A 90 -0.40 0.63 0.88
N VAL A 91 -0.61 0.97 -0.39
CA VAL A 91 -0.65 2.39 -0.78
C VAL A 91 -1.83 3.06 -0.09
N LEU A 92 -2.99 2.42 -0.04
CA LEU A 92 -4.12 2.94 0.73
C LEU A 92 -3.79 3.00 2.24
N ARG A 93 -3.25 1.94 2.83
CA ARG A 93 -2.90 1.91 4.26
C ARG A 93 -1.92 3.02 4.63
N ILE A 94 -0.88 3.23 3.82
CA ILE A 94 0.12 4.28 4.06
C ILE A 94 -0.50 5.65 3.83
N ALA A 95 -1.36 5.84 2.82
CA ALA A 95 -2.04 7.11 2.59
C ALA A 95 -2.97 7.50 3.76
N PHE A 96 -3.81 6.58 4.24
CA PHE A 96 -4.69 6.84 5.38
C PHE A 96 -3.93 7.01 6.70
N ARG A 97 -2.81 6.31 6.87
CA ARG A 97 -1.88 6.58 7.97
C ARG A 97 -1.30 8.00 7.88
N THR A 98 -0.84 8.43 6.71
CA THR A 98 -0.33 9.80 6.51
C THR A 98 -1.41 10.84 6.74
N LEU A 99 -2.66 10.61 6.30
CA LEU A 99 -3.79 11.50 6.60
C LEU A 99 -4.02 11.64 8.10
N ARG A 100 -3.87 10.56 8.85
CA ARG A 100 -3.94 10.58 10.32
C ARG A 100 -2.80 11.35 10.96
N GLU A 101 -1.57 11.14 10.49
CA GLU A 101 -0.39 11.87 10.95
C GLU A 101 -0.50 13.39 10.65
N LEU A 102 -1.18 13.76 9.56
CA LEU A 102 -1.52 15.14 9.20
C LEU A 102 -2.74 15.71 9.94
N GLY A 103 -3.43 14.90 10.76
CA GLY A 103 -4.65 15.31 11.46
C GLY A 103 -5.88 15.53 10.56
N LEU A 104 -5.87 14.99 9.34
CA LEU A 104 -6.92 15.15 8.34
C LEU A 104 -8.01 14.08 8.43
N SER A 105 -7.70 12.89 8.95
CA SER A 105 -8.67 11.82 9.19
C SER A 105 -8.14 10.78 10.16
N ASP A 106 -9.00 10.23 11.01
CA ASP A 106 -8.68 9.09 11.90
C ASP A 106 -9.16 7.75 11.35
N THR A 107 -9.79 7.74 10.17
CA THR A 107 -10.37 6.53 9.56
C THR A 107 -9.28 5.69 8.88
N ASP A 108 -9.32 4.36 9.05
CA ASP A 108 -8.53 3.41 8.25
C ASP A 108 -9.48 2.41 7.56
N PRO A 109 -9.90 2.68 6.30
CA PRO A 109 -10.81 1.78 5.56
C PRO A 109 -10.12 0.49 5.11
N THR A 110 -8.81 0.33 5.33
CA THR A 110 -8.04 -0.85 4.89
C THR A 110 -7.82 -1.89 5.99
N ARG A 111 -8.28 -1.58 7.21
CA ARG A 111 -8.02 -2.36 8.42
C ARG A 111 -8.46 -3.83 8.29
N ASP A 112 -9.66 -4.04 7.77
CA ASP A 112 -10.33 -5.35 7.77
C ASP A 112 -10.24 -6.10 6.43
N ILE A 113 -9.49 -5.57 5.44
CA ILE A 113 -9.33 -6.21 4.12
C ILE A 113 -8.47 -7.48 4.25
N VAL A 114 -9.09 -8.65 4.05
CA VAL A 114 -8.43 -9.98 4.00
C VAL A 114 -8.08 -10.33 2.56
N LEU A 115 -6.81 -10.66 2.30
CA LEU A 115 -6.33 -11.05 0.97
C LEU A 115 -6.13 -12.57 0.88
N PRO A 116 -6.37 -13.20 -0.29
CA PRO A 116 -6.15 -14.62 -0.45
C PRO A 116 -4.67 -14.99 -0.24
N SER A 117 -4.43 -16.03 0.56
CA SER A 117 -3.10 -16.61 0.77
C SER A 117 -2.51 -17.10 -0.57
N ARG A 118 -1.21 -16.86 -0.78
CA ARG A 118 -0.51 -17.39 -1.96
C ARG A 118 -0.63 -18.92 -1.99
N PRO A 119 -0.88 -19.56 -3.15
CA PRO A 119 -0.57 -20.98 -3.28
C PRO A 119 0.95 -21.14 -3.14
N ASN A 120 1.36 -21.85 -2.08
CA ASN A 120 2.76 -22.05 -1.68
C ASN A 120 3.54 -22.78 -2.78
N GLY A 121 4.51 -22.10 -3.40
CA GLY A 121 5.72 -22.74 -3.92
C GLY A 121 6.79 -22.56 -2.85
N GLU A 122 7.40 -23.66 -2.41
CA GLU A 122 8.38 -23.78 -1.33
C GLU A 122 9.26 -22.52 -1.12
N VAL A 123 9.06 -21.81 -0.01
CA VAL A 123 10.04 -20.85 0.50
C VAL A 123 10.28 -21.19 1.97
N ARG A 124 11.51 -21.62 2.23
CA ARG A 124 12.13 -21.88 3.53
C ARG A 124 11.88 -20.71 4.52
N PRO A 125 11.61 -20.98 5.81
CA PRO A 125 11.39 -19.93 6.79
C PRO A 125 12.70 -19.17 7.04
N LEU A 126 12.66 -17.84 6.88
CA LEU A 126 13.80 -16.95 7.16
C LEU A 126 13.92 -16.77 8.68
N VAL A 127 14.91 -17.45 9.25
CA VAL A 127 15.33 -17.32 10.66
C VAL A 127 16.05 -15.98 10.85
N GLU A 128 15.88 -15.39 12.02
CA GLU A 128 16.52 -14.15 12.48
C GLU A 128 18.02 -14.15 12.18
N GLY A 129 18.43 -13.44 11.13
CA GLY A 129 19.83 -13.40 10.70
C GLY A 129 20.08 -12.72 9.35
N GLU A 130 19.10 -12.64 8.45
CA GLU A 130 19.29 -12.08 7.10
C GLU A 130 18.51 -10.77 6.85
N VAL A 131 18.29 -9.96 7.90
CA VAL A 131 17.78 -8.58 7.78
C VAL A 131 18.78 -7.67 7.06
N ILE A 132 20.03 -8.12 6.90
CA ILE A 132 21.13 -7.38 6.29
C ILE A 132 21.21 -7.60 4.77
N ASP A 133 20.67 -8.68 4.22
CA ASP A 133 20.81 -8.97 2.78
C ASP A 133 19.84 -8.19 1.89
N LEU A 134 18.69 -7.74 2.42
CA LEU A 134 17.78 -6.87 1.65
C LEU A 134 18.33 -5.43 1.52
N ARG A 135 19.20 -5.02 2.44
CA ARG A 135 19.91 -3.72 2.37
C ARG A 135 21.12 -3.78 1.44
N HIS A 136 21.76 -4.95 1.30
CA HIS A 136 22.95 -5.12 0.44
C HIS A 136 22.64 -5.52 -1.00
N HIS A 137 21.53 -6.20 -1.29
CA HIS A 137 21.17 -6.56 -2.67
C HIS A 137 20.70 -5.38 -3.55
N ALA A 138 20.41 -4.23 -2.95
CA ALA A 138 20.12 -3.00 -3.68
C ALA A 138 21.38 -2.38 -4.33
N SER A 139 22.59 -2.77 -3.92
CA SER A 139 23.84 -2.13 -4.36
C SER A 139 24.57 -2.87 -5.49
N PHE A 140 24.15 -4.09 -5.87
CA PHE A 140 24.89 -4.91 -6.84
C PHE A 140 24.01 -5.75 -7.77
N ILE A 141 23.04 -5.17 -8.48
CA ILE A 141 22.43 -5.87 -9.62
C ILE A 141 22.23 -4.93 -10.81
N ASP A 142 23.17 -5.01 -11.74
CA ASP A 142 23.07 -4.54 -13.12
C ASP A 142 22.05 -5.42 -13.88
N ARG A 143 20.75 -5.12 -13.72
CA ARG A 143 19.65 -5.19 -14.72
C ARG A 143 18.27 -5.27 -14.04
N PRO A 144 17.26 -4.49 -14.50
CA PRO A 144 16.13 -4.16 -13.64
C PRO A 144 14.84 -4.86 -14.10
N ARG A 145 14.24 -5.75 -13.31
CA ARG A 145 12.79 -6.06 -13.40
C ARG A 145 12.20 -6.51 -12.05
N ARG A 146 11.34 -5.63 -11.48
CA ARG A 146 10.09 -5.95 -10.76
C ARG A 146 10.08 -6.35 -9.27
N HIS A 147 10.88 -5.80 -8.34
CA HIS A 147 10.63 -6.12 -6.90
C HIS A 147 10.67 -4.96 -5.88
N GLY A 148 10.85 -3.70 -6.29
CA GLY A 148 11.05 -2.57 -5.34
C GLY A 148 9.88 -2.18 -4.43
N ALA A 149 8.68 -2.72 -4.60
CA ALA A 149 7.50 -2.26 -3.84
C ALA A 149 6.80 -3.33 -3.02
N ALA A 150 7.30 -4.56 -3.04
CA ALA A 150 6.84 -5.56 -2.09
C ALA A 150 7.45 -5.34 -0.69
N ALA A 151 8.59 -4.64 -0.59
CA ALA A 151 9.32 -4.42 0.66
C ALA A 151 8.70 -3.35 1.57
N ALA A 152 8.24 -2.23 1.03
CA ALA A 152 7.54 -1.19 1.81
C ALA A 152 6.19 -1.67 2.40
N LEU A 153 5.69 -2.78 1.86
CA LEU A 153 4.39 -3.37 2.14
C LEU A 153 4.35 -4.19 3.43
N ALA A 154 5.48 -4.78 3.82
CA ALA A 154 5.58 -5.65 4.98
C ALA A 154 5.78 -4.87 6.31
N LEU A 155 6.20 -3.60 6.26
CA LEU A 155 6.49 -2.80 7.45
C LEU A 155 5.27 -2.15 8.09
N ALA A 156 4.11 -2.14 7.40
CA ALA A 156 2.92 -1.45 7.90
C ALA A 156 2.02 -2.32 8.79
N GLY A 157 2.25 -3.63 8.91
CA GLY A 157 1.40 -4.58 9.63
C GLY A 157 2.15 -5.34 10.73
N GLY A 158 2.50 -4.65 11.82
CA GLY A 158 2.98 -5.31 13.03
C GLY A 158 1.81 -5.94 13.81
N PRO A 159 1.89 -7.22 14.20
CA PRO A 159 0.86 -7.90 14.99
C PRO A 159 0.92 -7.48 16.46
N SER A 160 -0.27 -7.28 17.05
CA SER A 160 -0.50 -7.22 18.48
C SER A 160 -0.92 -8.60 18.98
N GLU A 161 -0.03 -9.34 19.63
CA GLU A 161 -0.42 -10.33 20.63
C GLU A 161 0.78 -10.63 21.52
N ARG A 162 0.51 -10.57 22.83
CA ARG A 162 1.44 -10.60 23.94
C ARG A 162 1.02 -11.80 24.79
N LEU A 163 1.99 -12.66 25.11
CA LEU A 163 2.05 -13.58 26.26
C LEU A 163 0.84 -14.52 26.56
N CYS A 164 1.07 -15.82 26.33
CA CYS A 164 0.87 -16.90 27.31
C CYS A 164 2.11 -17.82 27.20
N ARG A 165 2.95 -18.02 28.24
CA ARG A 165 2.78 -18.96 29.39
C ARG A 165 2.69 -20.40 28.87
N GLU A 166 3.41 -21.44 29.28
CA GLU A 166 4.04 -21.97 30.52
C GLU A 166 4.94 -23.15 30.00
N SER A 167 5.98 -23.68 30.62
CA SER A 167 6.29 -24.04 32.02
C SER A 167 7.79 -24.26 32.18
#